data_AF-G8RJ70-F1
#
_entry.id   AF-G8RJ70-F1
#
_cell.length_a   1.000
_cell.length_b   1.000
_cell.length_c   1.000
_cell.angle_alpha   90.00
_cell.angle_beta   90.00
_cell.angle_gamma   90.00
#
_symmetry.space_group_name_H-M   'P 1'
#
loop_
_entity.id
_entity.type
_entity.pdbx_description
1 polymer ?
#
loop_
_entity_poly.entity_id
_entity_poly.type
_entity_poly.pdbx_seq_one_letter_code
_entity_poly.pdbx_strand_id
1 'polypeptide(L)'
;MATSTITFRTDRGMVAYSAMERPQPDAPGGVADGLLGGEPSLVAIVREVLAGSLPKRVRIAEPNLDYVFTDSRNTLADVAAAMLVAGNGRGRLSDAGWDALDAAMADRQARTTTAPAEPSGQPRGADPV
;
A
#
# COMPACT_ATOMS: atom_id res chain seq x y z
N MET A 1 19.00 -11.95 5.72
CA MET A 1 17.57 -11.60 5.72
C MET A 1 17.50 -10.13 5.33
N ALA A 2 16.73 -9.79 4.30
CA ALA A 2 16.84 -8.50 3.61
C ALA A 2 15.96 -7.46 4.29
N THR A 3 16.59 -6.48 4.95
CA THR A 3 15.94 -5.23 5.35
C THR A 3 15.31 -4.60 4.10
N SER A 4 13.98 -4.57 4.03
CA SER A 4 13.28 -3.94 2.91
C SER A 4 13.25 -2.44 3.14
N THR A 5 14.21 -1.75 2.54
CA THR A 5 14.31 -0.29 2.59
C THR A 5 13.64 0.32 1.38
N ILE A 6 12.59 1.11 1.59
CA ILE A 6 11.89 1.86 0.56
C ILE A 6 12.34 3.31 0.67
N THR A 7 12.87 3.90 -0.41
CA THR A 7 13.16 5.34 -0.43
C THR A 7 12.27 6.06 -1.45
N PHE A 8 11.90 7.28 -1.12
CA PHE A 8 11.11 8.16 -1.96
C PHE A 8 11.77 9.54 -2.00
N ARG A 9 12.07 10.01 -3.20
CA ARG A 9 12.72 11.31 -3.44
C ARG A 9 11.78 12.23 -4.19
N THR A 10 11.70 13.47 -3.73
CA THR A 10 10.93 14.57 -4.36
C THR A 10 11.79 15.83 -4.41
N ASP A 11 11.29 16.85 -5.11
CA ASP A 11 11.89 18.19 -5.09
C ASP A 11 11.91 18.82 -3.68
N ARG A 12 10.95 18.43 -2.83
CA ARG A 12 10.84 18.91 -1.44
C ARG A 12 11.80 18.23 -0.47
N GLY A 13 12.32 17.06 -0.84
CA GLY A 13 13.18 16.26 0.03
C GLY A 13 13.03 14.75 -0.19
N MET A 14 13.69 13.99 0.67
CA MET A 14 13.70 12.53 0.66
C MET A 14 13.03 12.00 1.93
N VAL A 15 12.25 10.92 1.78
CA VAL A 15 11.82 10.06 2.89
C VAL A 15 12.30 8.64 2.62
N ALA A 16 12.72 7.95 3.67
CA ALA A 16 13.14 6.57 3.66
C ALA A 16 12.35 5.80 4.72
N TYR A 17 11.95 4.60 4.37
CA TYR A 17 11.32 3.64 5.23
C TYR A 17 12.19 2.41 5.32
N SER A 18 12.47 1.94 6.53
CA SER A 18 13.21 0.72 6.78
C SER A 18 12.35 -0.22 7.59
N ALA A 19 11.89 -1.33 6.99
CA ALA A 19 11.19 -2.39 7.71
C ALA A 19 12.14 -3.01 8.76
N MET A 20 11.77 -3.01 10.04
CA MET A 20 12.59 -3.65 11.08
C MET A 20 12.16 -5.11 11.24
N GLU A 21 13.14 -6.02 11.35
CA GLU A 21 12.91 -7.46 11.56
C GLU A 21 12.32 -7.78 12.94
N ARG A 22 12.29 -6.82 13.87
CA ARG A 22 11.64 -6.95 15.17
C ARG A 22 10.60 -5.85 15.34
N PRO A 23 9.30 -6.19 15.46
CA PRO A 23 8.27 -5.23 15.82
C PRO A 23 8.64 -4.66 17.20
N GLN A 24 9.03 -3.40 17.26
CA GLN A 24 9.34 -2.73 18.52
C GLN A 24 8.11 -1.91 18.91
N PRO A 25 7.29 -2.40 19.85
CA PRO A 25 5.95 -1.86 20.11
C PRO A 25 5.93 -0.46 20.75
N ASP A 26 7.09 0.17 20.96
CA ASP A 26 7.23 1.36 21.79
C ASP A 26 8.01 2.51 21.13
N ALA A 27 8.27 2.44 19.81
CA ALA A 27 8.87 3.57 19.10
C ALA A 27 7.76 4.51 18.57
N PRO A 28 7.63 5.75 19.09
CA PRO A 28 6.67 6.72 18.56
C PRO A 28 7.07 7.10 17.13
N GLY A 29 6.47 6.43 16.13
CA GLY A 29 6.80 6.60 14.72
C GLY A 29 6.94 5.29 13.92
N GLY A 30 6.79 4.13 14.57
CA GLY A 30 6.72 2.84 13.88
C GLY A 30 5.46 2.72 13.03
N VAL A 31 5.62 2.54 11.72
CA VAL A 31 4.52 2.22 10.79
C VAL A 31 4.89 0.90 10.14
N ALA A 32 3.96 -0.08 10.07
CA ALA A 32 4.24 -1.39 9.48
C ALA A 32 5.49 -2.07 10.08
N ASP A 33 5.71 -1.86 11.38
CA ASP A 33 6.88 -2.35 12.14
C ASP A 33 8.24 -1.85 11.61
N GLY A 34 8.26 -0.74 10.86
CA GLY A 34 9.46 -0.10 10.36
C GLY A 34 9.61 1.36 10.79
N LEU A 35 10.80 1.91 10.53
CA LEU A 35 11.16 3.29 10.84
C LEU A 35 11.01 4.17 9.60
N LEU A 36 10.25 5.26 9.72
CA LEU A 36 10.23 6.36 8.76
C LEU A 36 11.25 7.42 9.16
N GLY A 37 12.13 7.80 8.23
CA GLY A 37 13.11 8.86 8.42
C GLY A 37 13.27 9.72 7.17
N GLY A 38 13.77 10.95 7.34
CA GLY A 38 13.98 11.89 6.23
C GLY A 38 13.37 13.26 6.51
N GLU A 39 12.78 13.87 5.49
CA GLU A 39 12.17 15.20 5.57
C GLU A 39 10.96 15.19 6.53
N PRO A 40 10.97 15.98 7.61
CA PRO A 40 9.97 15.91 8.68
C PRO A 40 8.54 16.23 8.23
N SER A 41 8.36 17.12 7.25
CA SER A 41 7.05 17.46 6.68
C SER A 41 6.50 16.31 5.85
N LEU A 42 7.31 15.68 4.99
CA LEU A 42 6.94 14.44 4.28
C LEU A 42 6.61 13.32 5.28
N VAL A 43 7.43 13.12 6.32
CA VAL A 43 7.18 12.10 7.34
C VAL A 43 5.87 12.36 8.09
N ALA A 44 5.58 13.61 8.45
CA ALA A 44 4.32 13.98 9.09
C ALA A 44 3.13 13.63 8.18
N ILE A 45 3.17 14.01 6.90
CA ILE A 45 2.11 13.70 5.94
C ILE A 45 1.92 12.19 5.80
N VAL A 46 3.01 11.44 5.62
CA VAL A 46 2.96 9.96 5.52
C VAL A 46 2.30 9.37 6.76
N ARG A 47 2.69 9.80 7.95
CA ARG A 47 2.08 9.35 9.21
C ARG A 47 0.61 9.73 9.31
N GLU A 48 0.21 10.92 8.89
CA GLU A 48 -1.19 11.34 8.87
C GLU A 48 -2.03 10.52 7.87
N VAL A 49 -1.47 10.17 6.71
CA VAL A 49 -2.10 9.22 5.78
C VAL A 49 -2.31 7.88 6.45
N LEU A 50 -1.29 7.34 7.10
CA LEU A 50 -1.39 6.00 7.70
C LEU A 50 -2.28 6.00 8.95
N ALA A 51 -2.35 7.12 9.68
CA ALA A 51 -3.25 7.32 10.82
C ALA A 51 -4.74 7.44 10.43
N GLY A 52 -5.08 7.51 9.14
CA GLY A 52 -6.46 7.57 8.67
C GLY A 52 -6.98 8.97 8.33
N SER A 53 -6.18 10.03 8.51
CA SER A 53 -6.62 11.43 8.34
C SER A 53 -6.74 11.88 6.88
N LEU A 54 -6.08 11.21 5.94
CA LEU A 54 -6.02 11.57 4.52
C LEU A 54 -6.79 10.55 3.64
N PRO A 55 -7.15 10.91 2.38
CA PRO A 55 -8.11 10.19 1.56
C PRO A 55 -7.78 8.69 1.43
N LYS A 56 -8.83 7.87 1.39
CA LYS A 56 -8.74 6.40 1.28
C LYS A 56 -8.11 5.91 -0.03
N ARG A 57 -7.85 6.81 -0.98
CA ARG A 57 -7.40 6.52 -2.34
C ARG A 57 -6.34 7.52 -2.75
N VAL A 58 -5.27 7.05 -3.39
CA VAL A 58 -4.22 7.88 -4.00
C VAL A 58 -4.20 7.64 -5.51
N ARG A 59 -4.11 8.74 -6.26
CA ARG A 59 -3.89 8.70 -7.70
C ARG A 59 -2.43 8.94 -8.01
N ILE A 60 -1.78 7.91 -8.53
CA ILE A 60 -0.38 7.88 -8.96
C ILE A 60 -0.34 8.48 -10.37
N ALA A 61 0.25 9.67 -10.52
CA ALA A 61 0.19 10.44 -11.77
C ALA A 61 0.75 9.68 -12.99
N GLU A 62 1.80 8.90 -12.81
CA GLU A 62 2.35 8.00 -13.83
C GLU A 62 2.61 6.66 -13.13
N PRO A 63 1.84 5.59 -13.44
CA PRO A 63 1.06 5.34 -14.67
C PRO A 63 -0.45 5.69 -14.63
N ASN A 64 -0.91 6.77 -13.96
CA ASN A 64 -2.34 7.10 -13.76
C ASN A 64 -3.13 6.00 -13.03
N LEU A 65 -2.51 5.43 -12.00
CA LEU A 65 -3.09 4.33 -11.24
C LEU A 65 -3.75 4.83 -9.95
N ASP A 66 -4.92 4.29 -9.61
CA ASP A 66 -5.60 4.64 -8.37
C ASP A 66 -5.42 3.50 -7.35
N TYR A 67 -4.60 3.72 -6.33
CA TYR A 67 -4.36 2.76 -5.27
C TYR A 67 -5.29 3.07 -4.09
N VAL A 68 -6.00 2.06 -3.61
CA VAL A 68 -6.89 2.16 -2.45
C VAL A 68 -6.19 1.54 -1.25
N PHE A 69 -5.98 2.35 -0.21
CA PHE A 69 -5.35 1.92 1.04
C PHE A 69 -6.13 0.76 1.68
N THR A 70 -5.41 -0.14 2.33
CA THR A 70 -6.04 -1.20 3.15
C THR A 70 -6.64 -0.60 4.41
N ASP A 71 -7.59 -1.31 5.03
CA ASP A 71 -8.25 -0.81 6.26
C ASP A 71 -7.23 -0.66 7.41
N SER A 72 -6.26 -1.58 7.48
CA SER A 72 -5.21 -1.59 8.50
C SER A 72 -4.06 -0.61 8.21
N ARG A 73 -3.89 -0.15 6.97
CA ARG A 73 -2.80 0.76 6.53
C ARG A 73 -1.41 0.37 7.05
N ASN A 74 -1.16 -0.93 7.21
CA ASN A 74 0.02 -1.47 7.89
C ASN A 74 0.84 -2.39 6.96
N THR A 75 0.85 -2.09 5.67
CA THR A 75 1.58 -2.86 4.66
C THR A 75 2.62 -2.01 3.94
N LEU A 76 3.65 -2.65 3.37
CA LEU A 76 4.67 -1.96 2.57
C LEU A 76 4.05 -1.19 1.39
N ALA A 77 2.99 -1.71 0.78
CA ALA A 77 2.26 -1.06 -0.29
C ALA A 77 1.53 0.20 0.19
N ASP A 78 0.91 0.16 1.39
CA ASP A 78 0.32 1.35 2.00
C ASP A 78 1.37 2.41 2.34
N VAL A 79 2.55 2.01 2.82
CA VAL A 79 3.66 2.94 3.07
C VAL A 79 4.13 3.59 1.76
N ALA A 80 4.34 2.81 0.71
CA ALA A 80 4.73 3.30 -0.61
C ALA A 80 3.69 4.27 -1.20
N ALA A 81 2.40 3.91 -1.11
CA ALA A 81 1.29 4.77 -1.53
C ALA A 81 1.22 6.06 -0.71
N ALA A 82 1.42 6.00 0.61
CA ALA A 82 1.43 7.17 1.48
C ALA A 82 2.60 8.12 1.15
N MET A 83 3.78 7.58 0.84
CA MET A 83 4.91 8.38 0.35
C MET A 83 4.58 9.10 -0.95
N LEU A 84 3.91 8.42 -1.89
CA LEU A 84 3.45 9.04 -3.13
C LEU A 84 2.43 10.17 -2.88
N VAL A 85 1.50 10.00 -1.93
CA VAL A 85 0.58 11.09 -1.51
C VAL A 85 1.36 12.29 -0.99
N ALA A 86 2.37 12.06 -0.14
CA ALA A 86 3.18 13.13 0.44
C ALA A 86 3.97 13.91 -0.63
N GLY A 87 4.43 13.22 -1.68
CA GLY A 87 5.02 13.84 -2.87
C GLY A 87 4.02 14.39 -3.89
N ASN A 88 2.71 14.39 -3.59
CA ASN A 88 1.64 14.79 -4.52
C ASN A 88 1.67 14.02 -5.86
N GLY A 89 2.03 12.73 -5.80
CA GLY A 89 2.24 11.87 -6.97
C GLY A 89 3.46 12.25 -7.83
N ARG A 90 4.26 13.24 -7.41
CA ARG A 90 5.47 13.72 -8.09
C ARG A 90 6.69 13.35 -7.27
N GLY A 91 7.19 12.14 -7.47
CA GLY A 91 8.43 11.71 -6.86
C GLY A 91 8.92 10.38 -7.42
N ARG A 92 10.19 10.09 -7.16
CA ARG A 92 10.82 8.83 -7.54
C ARG A 92 10.81 7.89 -6.34
N LEU A 93 9.93 6.89 -6.40
CA LEU A 93 9.92 5.76 -5.49
C LEU A 93 10.99 4.74 -5.93
N SER A 94 11.66 4.11 -4.98
CA SER A 94 12.60 3.01 -5.23
C SER A 94 11.89 1.77 -5.79
N ASP A 95 12.64 0.92 -6.49
CA ASP A 95 12.16 -0.35 -7.04
C ASP A 95 11.48 -1.24 -5.98
N ALA A 96 12.01 -1.28 -4.75
CA ALA A 96 11.39 -2.02 -3.65
C ALA A 96 9.99 -1.51 -3.26
N GLY A 97 9.75 -0.20 -3.38
CA GLY A 97 8.43 0.38 -3.13
C GLY A 97 7.46 0.10 -4.28
N TRP A 98 7.96 0.14 -5.52
CA TRP A 98 7.18 -0.25 -6.70
C TRP A 98 6.82 -1.73 -6.69
N ASP A 99 7.75 -2.61 -6.32
CA ASP A 99 7.54 -4.05 -6.20
C ASP A 99 6.48 -4.37 -5.14
N ALA A 100 6.55 -3.72 -3.97
CA ALA A 100 5.52 -3.86 -2.94
C ALA A 100 4.13 -3.42 -3.42
N LEU A 101 4.06 -2.32 -4.18
CA LEU A 101 2.81 -1.81 -4.74
C LEU A 101 2.25 -2.75 -5.81
N ASP A 102 3.11 -3.25 -6.71
CA ASP A 102 2.77 -4.20 -7.76
C ASP A 102 2.30 -5.53 -7.17
N ALA A 103 3.01 -6.07 -6.18
CA ALA A 103 2.64 -7.29 -5.49
C ALA A 103 1.27 -7.17 -4.80
N ALA A 104 0.98 -6.04 -4.13
CA ALA A 104 -0.33 -5.81 -3.52
C ALA A 104 -1.46 -5.68 -4.55
N MET A 105 -1.17 -5.06 -5.70
CA MET A 105 -2.10 -4.94 -6.81
C MET A 105 -2.36 -6.29 -7.50
N ALA A 106 -1.32 -7.10 -7.68
CA ALA A 106 -1.40 -8.45 -8.22
C ALA A 106 -2.20 -9.38 -7.29
N ASP A 107 -1.95 -9.32 -5.98
CA ASP A 107 -2.73 -10.06 -4.97
C ASP A 107 -4.20 -9.67 -4.98
N ARG A 108 -4.50 -8.36 -5.07
CA ARG A 108 -5.88 -7.88 -5.17
C ARG A 108 -6.57 -8.41 -6.43
N GLN A 109 -5.92 -8.35 -7.58
CA GLN A 109 -6.46 -8.88 -8.83
C GLN A 109 -6.68 -10.40 -8.75
N ALA A 110 -5.76 -11.15 -8.15
CA ALA A 110 -5.90 -12.59 -7.94
C ALA A 110 -7.11 -12.92 -7.06
N ARG A 111 -7.34 -12.16 -5.98
CA ARG A 111 -8.54 -12.31 -5.12
C ARG A 111 -9.84 -11.94 -5.82
N THR A 112 -9.81 -11.01 -6.78
CA THR A 112 -11.02 -10.62 -7.53
C THR A 112 -11.34 -11.64 -8.65
N THR A 113 -10.32 -12.26 -9.24
CA THR A 113 -10.46 -13.32 -10.25
C THR A 113 -10.82 -14.69 -9.64
N THR A 114 -10.54 -14.90 -8.34
CA THR A 114 -10.95 -16.11 -7.60
C THR A 114 -12.28 -15.89 -6.86
N ALA A 115 -13.20 -15.12 -7.45
CA ALA A 115 -14.61 -15.36 -7.17
C ALA A 115 -14.95 -16.68 -7.87
N PRO A 116 -15.36 -17.75 -7.15
CA PRO A 116 -15.82 -18.95 -7.81
C PRO A 116 -17.00 -18.52 -8.68
N ALA A 117 -16.90 -18.74 -9.99
CA ALA A 117 -18.09 -18.86 -10.81
C ALA A 117 -19.00 -19.84 -10.07
N GLU A 118 -20.13 -19.34 -9.57
CA GLU A 118 -21.12 -20.16 -8.90
C GLU A 118 -21.35 -21.42 -9.74
N PRO A 119 -21.37 -22.62 -9.14
CA PRO A 119 -21.83 -23.78 -9.86
C PRO A 119 -23.28 -23.45 -10.22
N SER A 120 -23.56 -23.32 -11.51
CA SER A 120 -24.94 -23.28 -12.00
C SER A 120 -25.57 -24.65 -11.68
N GLY A 121 -25.95 -24.82 -10.41
CA GLY A 121 -26.92 -25.78 -9.97
C GLY A 121 -28.23 -25.37 -10.63
N GLN A 122 -28.53 -26.00 -11.76
CA GLN A 122 -29.88 -26.07 -12.26
C GLN A 122 -30.52 -27.29 -11.59
N PRO A 123 -31.36 -27.13 -10.56
CA PRO A 123 -32.28 -28.19 -10.22
C PRO A 123 -33.32 -28.21 -11.34
N ARG A 124 -33.18 -29.10 -12.31
CA ARG A 124 -34.35 -29.53 -13.08
C ARG A 124 -35.19 -30.37 -12.13
N GLY A 125 -36.02 -29.67 -11.37
CA GLY A 125 -37.20 -30.24 -10.76
C GLY A 125 -38.08 -30.88 -11.84
N ALA A 126 -38.69 -31.99 -11.44
CA ALA A 126 -39.72 -32.75 -12.13
C ALA A 126 -40.80 -31.87 -12.79
N ASP A 127 -41.41 -32.35 -13.88
CA ASP A 127 -42.73 -33.01 -13.87
C ASP A 127 -43.13 -33.47 -15.32
N PRO A 128 -44.31 -34.06 -15.62
CA PRO A 128 -44.48 -35.48 -15.95
C PRO A 128 -45.13 -35.73 -17.34
N VAL A 129 -45.17 -36.99 -17.78
CA VAL A 129 -46.19 -37.56 -18.71
C VAL A 129 -46.12 -39.08 -18.70
#